data_AF-A0A845DBD9-F1
#
_entry.id   AF-A0A845DBD9-F1
#
_cell.length_a   1.000
_cell.length_b   1.000
_cell.length_c   1.000
_cell.angle_alpha   90.00
_cell.angle_beta   90.00
_cell.angle_gamma   90.00
#
_symmetry.space_group_name_H-M   'P 1'
#
loop_
_entity.id
_entity.type
_entity.pdbx_description
1 polymer ?
#
loop_
_entity_poly.entity_id
_entity_poly.type
_entity_poly.pdbx_seq_one_letter_code
_entity_poly.pdbx_strand_id
1 'polypeptide(L)'
;MVASENSGQPSCVQEDLFTSGDGRYHTYRIPALALSTRGTLLAFAEGRKHGRGDAGEIDLILRRSFDNGRTWTPIQVVVTQSGMTCGNPCPVVERQTGAIFLPFCKNLADGDETMICEGKAPRTVWITHSLDDGQSWSEPRDITASVKDPQWTWYATGPCHGIQLDTGRLVVPCDHIVGIHFDRSRDPYHSHVIYSDDQGETWQLGGDVEVGTNECAIAQLQDGSLYINCRNFVRGTQRGIARSYDRGSTFTDFEWDQTLIEPVCQASLEALPDGSLLFANPASTRRQNLTVRLSPDGGRTWPAARTLHIGPSAYSDLAALPNGGLCCLYESGESQPYERLTLARFNLAWLEEDQEL
;
A
#
# COMPACT_ATOMS: atom_id res chain seq x y z
N MET A 1 -23.42 -7.02 -24.06
CA MET A 1 -22.48 -8.14 -24.26
C MET A 1 -21.26 -7.57 -24.95
N VAL A 2 -20.25 -7.20 -24.16
CA VAL A 2 -18.91 -6.89 -24.67
C VAL A 2 -18.09 -8.14 -24.40
N ALA A 3 -17.56 -8.75 -25.46
CA ALA A 3 -16.68 -9.90 -25.35
C ALA A 3 -15.39 -9.46 -24.63
N SER A 4 -14.97 -10.22 -23.63
CA SER A 4 -13.71 -10.02 -22.93
C SER A 4 -12.54 -10.33 -23.86
N GLU A 5 -11.74 -9.32 -24.22
CA GLU A 5 -10.43 -9.50 -24.84
C GLU A 5 -9.40 -9.97 -23.79
N ASN A 6 -9.67 -11.08 -23.10
CA ASN A 6 -8.73 -11.67 -22.13
C ASN A 6 -7.88 -12.80 -22.76
N SER A 7 -7.75 -12.83 -24.09
CA SER A 7 -7.18 -13.93 -24.86
C SER A 7 -5.71 -13.74 -25.26
N GLY A 8 -4.88 -13.16 -24.39
CA GLY A 8 -3.43 -13.12 -24.57
C GLY A 8 -2.76 -14.41 -24.09
N GLN A 9 -1.63 -14.82 -24.70
CA GLN A 9 -0.81 -15.88 -24.12
C GLN A 9 -0.37 -15.51 -22.69
N PRO A 10 -0.24 -16.47 -21.76
CA PRO A 10 0.34 -16.25 -20.43
C PRO A 10 1.64 -15.45 -20.52
N SER A 11 1.72 -14.33 -19.82
CA SER A 11 2.89 -13.45 -19.82
C SER A 11 3.15 -12.87 -18.44
N CYS A 12 4.42 -12.92 -18.03
CA CYS A 12 4.93 -12.21 -16.86
C CYS A 12 6.34 -11.71 -17.19
N VAL A 13 6.55 -10.40 -17.09
CA VAL A 13 7.83 -9.73 -17.33
C VAL A 13 8.20 -8.93 -16.10
N GLN A 14 9.43 -9.09 -15.63
CA GLN A 14 9.95 -8.42 -14.44
C GLN A 14 11.10 -7.49 -14.80
N GLU A 15 11.16 -6.34 -14.15
CA GLU A 15 12.28 -5.40 -14.23
C GLU A 15 12.52 -4.70 -12.88
N ASP A 16 13.77 -4.40 -12.58
CA ASP A 16 14.14 -3.68 -11.36
C ASP A 16 14.00 -2.17 -11.60
N LEU A 17 13.12 -1.49 -10.85
CA LEU A 17 12.88 -0.05 -10.99
C LEU A 17 13.78 0.79 -10.09
N PHE A 18 14.11 0.24 -8.92
CA PHE A 18 14.96 0.87 -7.93
C PHE A 18 15.90 -0.18 -7.34
N THR A 19 17.20 0.06 -7.38
CA THR A 19 18.22 -0.85 -6.83
C THR A 19 18.93 -0.15 -5.68
N SER A 20 18.93 -0.75 -4.50
CA SER A 20 19.59 -0.19 -3.32
C SER A 20 21.07 0.07 -3.57
N GLY A 21 21.53 1.28 -3.26
CA GLY A 21 22.89 1.74 -3.54
C GLY A 21 23.03 2.53 -4.85
N ASP A 22 22.03 2.51 -5.74
CA ASP A 22 22.03 3.33 -6.94
C ASP A 22 21.60 4.78 -6.64
N GLY A 23 22.24 5.74 -7.31
CA GLY A 23 21.90 7.15 -7.19
C GLY A 23 22.28 7.73 -5.82
N ARG A 24 21.32 8.36 -5.13
CA ARG A 24 21.57 9.09 -3.87
C ARG A 24 21.10 8.38 -2.61
N TYR A 25 20.55 7.17 -2.73
CA TYR A 25 19.92 6.47 -1.62
C TYR A 25 20.57 5.12 -1.37
N HIS A 26 20.84 4.82 -0.11
CA HIS A 26 21.32 3.53 0.32
C HIS A 26 20.26 2.44 0.09
N THR A 27 18.97 2.71 0.35
CA THR A 27 17.90 1.72 0.20
C THR A 27 16.62 2.35 -0.33
N TYR A 28 15.94 1.61 -1.18
CA TYR A 28 14.58 1.92 -1.64
C TYR A 28 13.60 0.94 -1.02
N ARG A 29 12.55 1.43 -0.37
CA ARG A 29 11.57 0.60 0.36
C ARG A 29 10.16 1.15 0.21
N ILE A 30 9.19 0.37 0.70
CA ILE A 30 7.79 0.79 0.84
C ILE A 30 7.17 1.21 -0.50
N PRO A 31 7.03 0.26 -1.44
CA PRO A 31 6.46 0.54 -2.75
C PRO A 31 4.99 0.93 -2.64
N ALA A 32 4.57 1.89 -3.46
CA ALA A 32 3.16 2.17 -3.71
C ALA A 32 2.94 2.50 -5.19
N LEU A 33 1.83 2.02 -5.76
CA LEU A 33 1.42 2.26 -7.13
C LEU A 33 0.16 3.11 -7.17
N ALA A 34 0.02 3.94 -8.19
CA ALA A 34 -1.25 4.55 -8.53
C ALA A 34 -1.40 4.61 -10.05
N LEU A 35 -2.60 4.36 -10.56
CA LEU A 35 -2.94 4.59 -11.95
C LEU A 35 -3.77 5.87 -12.06
N SER A 36 -3.21 6.88 -12.70
CA SER A 36 -3.93 8.13 -12.97
C SER A 36 -5.12 7.92 -13.93
N THR A 37 -6.04 8.88 -13.96
CA THR A 37 -7.13 8.92 -14.94
C THR A 37 -6.65 9.08 -16.39
N ARG A 38 -5.37 9.43 -16.60
CA ARG A 38 -4.73 9.53 -17.93
C ARG A 38 -4.00 8.27 -18.36
N GLY A 39 -4.02 7.22 -17.53
CA GLY A 39 -3.32 5.95 -17.80
C GLY A 39 -1.82 5.98 -17.48
N THR A 40 -1.31 7.07 -16.89
CA THR A 40 0.05 7.13 -16.34
C THR A 40 0.12 6.27 -15.09
N LEU A 41 1.07 5.33 -15.06
CA LEU A 41 1.40 4.53 -13.88
C LEU A 41 2.46 5.27 -13.05
N LEU A 42 2.15 5.51 -11.78
CA LEU A 42 3.02 6.17 -10.82
C LEU A 42 3.57 5.14 -9.84
N ALA A 43 4.89 5.06 -9.73
CA ALA A 43 5.59 4.19 -8.79
C ALA A 43 6.29 5.02 -7.72
N PHE A 44 5.73 5.03 -6.52
CA PHE A 44 6.26 5.71 -5.35
C PHE A 44 7.10 4.76 -4.51
N ALA A 45 8.06 5.33 -3.78
CA ALA A 45 8.85 4.62 -2.78
C ALA A 45 9.40 5.59 -1.73
N GLU A 46 9.88 5.03 -0.62
CA GLU A 46 10.84 5.68 0.25
C GLU A 46 12.25 5.57 -0.32
N GLY A 47 12.93 6.71 -0.48
CA GLY A 47 14.36 6.80 -0.69
C GLY A 47 15.07 7.02 0.64
N ARG A 48 15.68 5.97 1.21
CA ARG A 48 16.36 6.00 2.50
C ARG A 48 17.85 6.34 2.29
N LYS A 49 18.30 7.51 2.75
CA LYS A 49 19.63 8.05 2.39
C LYS A 49 20.78 7.22 2.94
N HIS A 50 20.74 6.87 4.22
CA HIS A 50 21.92 6.39 4.96
C HIS A 50 21.87 4.90 5.34
N GLY A 51 20.72 4.25 5.20
CA GLY A 51 20.54 2.87 5.66
C GLY A 51 19.14 2.33 5.40
N ARG A 52 18.92 1.08 5.79
CA ARG A 52 17.62 0.39 5.68
C ARG A 52 16.67 0.63 6.85
N GLY A 53 17.03 1.45 7.84
CA GLY A 53 16.21 1.69 9.04
C GLY A 53 14.90 2.43 8.72
N ASP A 54 13.88 2.27 9.57
CA ASP A 54 12.56 2.90 9.41
C ASP A 54 12.52 4.36 9.93
N ALA A 55 13.62 4.83 10.51
CA ALA A 55 13.87 6.23 10.86
C ALA A 55 15.21 6.68 10.29
N GLY A 56 15.30 7.97 9.98
CA GLY A 56 16.47 8.61 9.40
C GLY A 56 16.05 9.68 8.40
N GLU A 57 17.01 10.20 7.62
CA GLU A 57 16.63 11.06 6.50
C GLU A 57 16.06 10.19 5.36
N ILE A 58 14.74 10.22 5.24
CA ILE A 58 13.97 9.48 4.24
C ILE A 58 13.15 10.46 3.41
N ASP A 59 13.27 10.34 2.09
CA ASP A 59 12.51 11.13 1.14
C ASP A 59 11.43 10.26 0.47
N LEU A 60 10.34 10.88 0.00
CA LEU A 60 9.39 10.22 -0.89
C LEU A 60 9.78 10.52 -2.34
N ILE A 61 9.85 9.47 -3.15
CA ILE A 61 10.26 9.54 -4.54
C ILE A 61 9.22 8.92 -5.46
N LEU A 62 9.34 9.23 -6.75
CA LEU A 62 8.41 8.82 -7.80
C LEU A 62 9.19 8.49 -9.08
N ARG A 63 8.76 7.45 -9.79
CA ARG A 63 8.94 7.29 -11.24
C ARG A 63 7.57 7.22 -11.91
N ARG A 64 7.47 7.71 -13.14
CA ARG A 64 6.24 7.64 -13.93
C ARG A 64 6.46 6.84 -15.20
N SER A 65 5.44 6.10 -15.61
CA SER A 65 5.40 5.40 -16.88
C SER A 65 4.16 5.81 -17.67
N PHE A 66 4.37 6.08 -18.96
CA PHE A 66 3.33 6.50 -19.91
C PHE A 66 2.95 5.38 -20.89
N ASP A 67 3.50 4.18 -20.70
CA ASP A 67 3.39 3.06 -21.63
C ASP A 67 3.14 1.73 -20.90
N ASN A 68 2.26 1.79 -19.88
CA ASN A 68 1.84 0.63 -19.09
C ASN A 68 3.00 -0.05 -18.33
N GLY A 69 3.87 0.77 -17.77
CA GLY A 69 4.99 0.34 -16.95
C GLY A 69 6.21 -0.13 -17.74
N ARG A 70 6.29 0.03 -19.08
CA ARG A 70 7.40 -0.51 -19.90
C ARG A 70 8.65 0.36 -19.88
N THR A 71 8.48 1.67 -19.86
CA THR A 71 9.55 2.64 -19.69
C THR A 71 9.19 3.63 -18.61
N TRP A 72 10.23 4.16 -17.97
CA TRP A 72 10.09 4.98 -16.77
C TRP A 72 10.89 6.26 -16.88
N THR A 73 10.31 7.35 -16.38
CA THR A 73 11.05 8.59 -16.16
C THR A 73 12.21 8.36 -15.17
N PRO A 74 13.24 9.23 -15.17
CA PRO A 74 14.16 9.33 -14.05
C PRO A 74 13.43 9.54 -12.71
N ILE A 75 14.13 9.25 -11.62
CA ILE A 75 13.61 9.47 -10.26
C ILE A 75 13.30 10.95 -10.06
N GLN A 76 12.07 11.23 -9.63
CA GLN A 76 11.61 12.51 -9.13
C GLN A 76 11.52 12.45 -7.61
N VAL A 77 11.95 13.51 -6.92
CA VAL A 77 11.73 13.65 -5.48
C VAL A 77 10.42 14.37 -5.28
N VAL A 78 9.48 13.76 -4.55
CA VAL A 78 8.15 14.30 -4.27
C VAL A 78 8.14 15.06 -2.95
N VAL A 79 8.69 14.45 -1.89
CA VAL A 79 8.83 15.10 -0.58
C VAL A 79 10.23 14.87 -0.05
N THR A 80 10.87 15.95 0.41
CA THR A 80 12.16 15.89 1.11
C THR A 80 12.21 16.99 2.15
N GLN A 81 12.77 16.70 3.32
CA GLN A 81 13.07 17.70 4.33
C GLN A 81 14.28 17.23 5.15
N SER A 82 15.27 18.11 5.31
CA SER A 82 16.47 17.78 6.09
C SER A 82 16.12 17.47 7.54
N GLY A 83 16.77 16.44 8.10
CA GLY A 83 16.52 16.00 9.48
C GLY A 83 15.15 15.34 9.70
N MET A 84 14.41 15.00 8.64
CA MET A 84 13.10 14.36 8.74
C MET A 84 13.06 13.00 8.06
N THR A 85 12.26 12.12 8.64
CA THR A 85 11.74 10.91 8.01
C THR A 85 10.44 11.29 7.32
N CYS A 86 10.35 11.19 5.99
CA CYS A 86 9.10 11.28 5.23
C CYS A 86 8.81 9.89 4.65
N GLY A 87 7.77 9.21 5.15
CA GLY A 87 7.57 7.79 4.86
C GLY A 87 6.12 7.35 4.79
N ASN A 88 5.93 6.07 4.47
CA ASN A 88 4.64 5.42 4.27
C ASN A 88 3.72 6.15 3.25
N PRO A 89 4.16 6.28 1.98
CA PRO A 89 3.32 6.87 0.95
C PRO A 89 2.06 6.02 0.71
N CYS A 90 0.90 6.65 0.62
CA CYS A 90 -0.36 5.96 0.26
C CYS A 90 -1.19 6.76 -0.75
N PRO A 91 -0.81 6.77 -2.04
CA PRO A 91 -1.49 7.58 -3.05
C PRO A 91 -2.95 7.16 -3.26
N VAL A 92 -3.81 8.11 -3.61
CA VAL A 92 -5.20 7.87 -4.02
C VAL A 92 -5.58 8.83 -5.15
N VAL A 93 -6.27 8.32 -6.17
CA VAL A 93 -6.66 9.09 -7.35
C VAL A 93 -8.13 9.46 -7.27
N GLU A 94 -8.41 10.75 -7.35
CA GLU A 94 -9.76 11.30 -7.45
C GLU A 94 -10.16 11.29 -8.94
N ARG A 95 -11.10 10.42 -9.33
CA ARG A 95 -11.42 10.13 -10.73
C ARG A 95 -12.16 11.25 -11.44
N GLN A 96 -12.86 12.14 -10.75
CA GLN A 96 -13.63 13.21 -11.39
C GLN A 96 -12.74 14.35 -11.90
N THR A 97 -11.76 14.75 -11.11
CA THR A 97 -10.82 15.85 -11.39
C THR A 97 -9.50 15.34 -11.96
N GLY A 98 -9.14 14.09 -11.70
CA GLY A 98 -7.82 13.53 -12.00
C GLY A 98 -6.73 13.93 -11.00
N ALA A 99 -7.09 14.57 -9.88
CA ALA A 99 -6.16 14.88 -8.82
C ALA A 99 -5.59 13.60 -8.20
N ILE A 100 -4.29 13.62 -7.92
CA ILE A 100 -3.58 12.53 -7.23
C ILE A 100 -3.19 13.05 -5.86
N PHE A 101 -3.77 12.51 -4.81
CA PHE A 101 -3.42 12.83 -3.43
C PHE A 101 -2.39 11.83 -2.92
N LEU A 102 -1.41 12.30 -2.16
CA LEU A 102 -0.41 11.47 -1.50
C LEU A 102 -0.36 11.81 0.00
N PRO A 103 -1.20 11.16 0.80
CA PRO A 103 -1.01 11.03 2.24
C PRO A 103 0.31 10.33 2.59
N PHE A 104 0.97 10.81 3.64
CA PHE A 104 2.21 10.25 4.18
C PHE A 104 2.46 10.68 5.63
N CYS A 105 3.45 10.09 6.28
CA CYS A 105 3.85 10.44 7.64
C CYS A 105 5.18 11.17 7.72
N LYS A 106 5.32 12.03 8.73
CA LYS A 106 6.58 12.70 9.09
C LYS A 106 6.93 12.55 10.57
N ASN A 107 8.21 12.29 10.84
CA ASN A 107 8.84 12.34 12.16
C ASN A 107 10.29 12.82 12.05
N LEU A 108 10.91 13.16 13.19
CA LEU A 108 12.32 13.53 13.23
C LEU A 108 13.19 12.34 12.79
N ALA A 109 14.28 12.61 12.06
CA ALA A 109 15.20 11.57 11.59
C ALA A 109 15.88 10.81 12.75
N ASP A 110 16.09 11.48 13.88
CA ASP A 110 16.59 10.91 15.14
C ASP A 110 15.47 10.51 16.11
N GLY A 111 14.19 10.68 15.72
CA GLY A 111 13.00 10.28 16.49
C GLY A 111 12.48 8.93 16.02
N ASP A 112 13.11 7.84 16.48
CA ASP A 112 12.72 6.48 16.11
C ASP A 112 11.33 6.06 16.61
N GLU A 113 10.87 4.90 16.12
CA GLU A 113 9.57 4.35 16.47
C GLU A 113 9.40 4.13 17.97
N THR A 114 10.46 3.76 18.71
CA THR A 114 10.38 3.56 20.16
C THR A 114 10.07 4.87 20.86
N MET A 115 10.80 5.94 20.53
CA MET A 115 10.54 7.28 21.10
C MET A 115 9.15 7.81 20.74
N ILE A 116 8.67 7.53 19.53
CA ILE A 116 7.31 7.88 19.13
C ILE A 116 6.29 7.16 20.01
N CYS A 117 6.38 5.83 20.14
CA CYS A 117 5.46 5.03 20.95
C CYS A 117 5.49 5.42 22.44
N GLU A 118 6.65 5.83 22.95
CA GLU A 118 6.81 6.34 24.32
C GLU A 118 6.32 7.79 24.51
N GLY A 119 5.79 8.43 23.46
CA GLY A 119 5.31 9.82 23.50
C GLY A 119 6.43 10.87 23.59
N LYS A 120 7.68 10.48 23.32
CA LYS A 120 8.87 11.34 23.40
C LYS A 120 9.23 12.01 22.08
N ALA A 121 8.65 11.55 20.97
CA ALA A 121 8.82 12.16 19.64
C ALA A 121 7.47 12.18 18.90
N PRO A 122 7.17 13.22 18.10
CA PRO A 122 5.94 13.28 17.34
C PRO A 122 6.03 12.46 16.06
N ARG A 123 4.90 11.86 15.67
CA ARG A 123 4.65 11.38 14.30
C ARG A 123 3.36 12.02 13.80
N THR A 124 3.46 12.67 12.65
CA THR A 124 2.45 13.57 12.08
C THR A 124 2.01 13.09 10.70
N VAL A 125 0.80 13.45 10.29
CA VAL A 125 0.17 13.01 9.04
C VAL A 125 0.03 14.21 8.10
N TRP A 126 0.53 14.05 6.88
CA TRP A 126 0.64 15.11 5.89
C TRP A 126 0.06 14.65 4.56
N ILE A 127 -0.31 15.60 3.73
CA ILE A 127 -0.79 15.34 2.37
C ILE A 127 -0.15 16.33 1.40
N THR A 128 0.31 15.82 0.26
CA THR A 128 0.61 16.62 -0.94
C THR A 128 -0.26 16.11 -2.08
N HIS A 129 -0.46 16.90 -3.13
CA HIS A 129 -1.22 16.47 -4.30
C HIS A 129 -0.61 16.94 -5.61
N SER A 130 -0.96 16.25 -6.69
CA SER A 130 -0.65 16.64 -8.07
C SER A 130 -1.94 16.83 -8.85
N LEU A 131 -2.01 17.93 -9.61
CA LEU A 131 -3.10 18.23 -10.54
C LEU A 131 -2.68 18.08 -12.02
N ASP A 132 -1.45 17.61 -12.25
CA ASP A 132 -0.79 17.57 -13.55
C ASP A 132 -0.18 16.19 -13.84
N ASP A 133 -0.88 15.14 -13.40
CA ASP A 133 -0.54 13.75 -13.70
C ASP A 133 0.82 13.31 -13.11
N GLY A 134 1.07 13.76 -11.88
CA GLY A 134 2.29 13.50 -11.11
C GLY A 134 3.51 14.27 -11.59
N GLN A 135 3.35 15.32 -12.42
CA GLN A 135 4.48 16.09 -12.93
C GLN A 135 5.05 17.04 -11.87
N SER A 136 4.18 17.72 -11.14
CA SER A 136 4.52 18.55 -9.99
C SER A 136 3.60 18.23 -8.81
N TRP A 137 4.06 18.62 -7.62
CA TRP A 137 3.41 18.32 -6.36
C TRP A 137 3.30 19.60 -5.53
N SER A 138 2.16 19.77 -4.87
CA SER A 138 1.91 20.91 -3.98
C SER A 138 2.83 20.87 -2.77
N GLU A 139 3.01 22.02 -2.11
CA GLU A 139 3.61 22.02 -0.78
C GLU A 139 2.79 21.11 0.17
N PRO A 140 3.44 20.25 0.97
CA PRO A 140 2.73 19.38 1.91
C PRO A 140 1.95 20.16 2.97
N ARG A 141 0.71 19.74 3.22
CA ARG A 141 -0.17 20.27 4.25
C ARG A 141 -0.30 19.27 5.41
N ASP A 142 -0.17 19.76 6.63
CA ASP A 142 -0.43 18.97 7.84
C ASP A 142 -1.95 18.77 8.01
N ILE A 143 -2.36 17.52 8.17
CA ILE A 143 -3.76 17.13 8.43
C ILE A 143 -3.92 16.40 9.76
N THR A 144 -2.86 16.31 10.58
CA THR A 144 -2.79 15.50 11.80
C THR A 144 -3.97 15.73 12.72
N ALA A 145 -4.34 16.98 12.98
CA ALA A 145 -5.44 17.31 13.90
C ALA A 145 -6.81 16.80 13.45
N SER A 146 -7.00 16.53 12.16
CA SER A 146 -8.26 16.02 11.60
C SER A 146 -8.31 14.50 11.51
N VAL A 147 -7.13 13.84 11.52
CA VAL A 147 -7.01 12.41 11.21
C VAL A 147 -6.23 11.60 12.25
N LYS A 148 -5.90 12.18 13.41
CA LYS A 148 -5.17 11.47 14.47
C LYS A 148 -5.77 11.83 15.82
N ASP A 149 -6.26 10.81 16.53
CA ASP A 149 -6.70 10.99 17.91
C ASP A 149 -5.50 11.44 18.79
N PRO A 150 -5.67 12.45 19.67
CA PRO A 150 -4.62 12.89 20.58
C PRO A 150 -4.06 11.80 21.49
N GLN A 151 -4.81 10.73 21.77
CA GLN A 151 -4.36 9.58 22.56
C GLN A 151 -3.40 8.66 21.79
N TRP A 152 -3.32 8.77 20.46
CA TRP A 152 -2.44 7.93 19.66
C TRP A 152 -1.01 8.43 19.72
N THR A 153 -0.05 7.53 19.88
CA THR A 153 1.38 7.88 19.90
C THR A 153 2.01 7.72 18.52
N TRP A 154 1.69 6.64 17.84
CA TRP A 154 2.20 6.29 16.52
C TRP A 154 1.09 6.21 15.46
N TYR A 155 1.44 6.40 14.20
CA TYR A 155 0.50 6.42 13.06
C TYR A 155 1.21 6.06 11.75
N ALA A 156 0.58 5.31 10.84
CA ALA A 156 1.02 5.23 9.44
C ALA A 156 -0.15 5.28 8.43
N THR A 157 0.13 5.83 7.24
CA THR A 157 -0.74 5.79 6.07
C THR A 157 -0.35 4.62 5.17
N GLY A 158 -1.30 3.76 4.78
CA GLY A 158 -1.04 2.52 4.05
C GLY A 158 -0.01 1.64 4.77
N PRO A 159 1.11 1.26 4.12
CA PRO A 159 1.51 1.62 2.76
C PRO A 159 0.85 0.71 1.72
N CYS A 160 0.47 1.30 0.59
CA CYS A 160 -0.22 0.73 -0.58
C CYS A 160 -0.80 1.94 -1.34
N HIS A 161 -1.95 1.79 -1.97
CA HIS A 161 -2.82 2.88 -2.40
C HIS A 161 -4.11 2.95 -1.60
N GLY A 162 -4.77 4.12 -1.65
CA GLY A 162 -6.17 4.27 -1.30
C GLY A 162 -7.09 4.07 -2.51
N ILE A 163 -8.39 4.06 -2.26
CA ILE A 163 -9.43 3.84 -3.28
C ILE A 163 -10.41 5.00 -3.33
N GLN A 164 -11.04 5.21 -4.49
CA GLN A 164 -12.26 6.00 -4.59
C GLN A 164 -13.46 5.07 -4.71
N LEU A 165 -14.44 5.22 -3.83
CA LEU A 165 -15.68 4.47 -3.87
C LEU A 165 -16.56 4.94 -5.05
N ASP A 166 -17.50 4.11 -5.49
CA ASP A 166 -18.50 4.51 -6.50
C ASP A 166 -19.32 5.74 -6.11
N THR A 167 -19.40 6.02 -4.81
CA THR A 167 -20.07 7.21 -4.26
C THR A 167 -19.25 8.49 -4.35
N GLY A 168 -17.99 8.42 -4.81
CA GLY A 168 -17.06 9.55 -4.90
C GLY A 168 -16.14 9.72 -3.70
N ARG A 169 -16.48 9.13 -2.54
CA ARG A 169 -15.64 9.14 -1.33
C ARG A 169 -14.26 8.56 -1.60
N LEU A 170 -13.20 9.28 -1.20
CA LEU A 170 -11.83 8.76 -1.13
C LEU A 170 -11.63 8.05 0.20
N VAL A 171 -10.99 6.88 0.19
CA VAL A 171 -10.68 6.11 1.40
C VAL A 171 -9.21 5.69 1.35
N VAL A 172 -8.48 5.97 2.42
CA VAL A 172 -7.05 5.68 2.55
C VAL A 172 -6.87 4.76 3.77
N PRO A 173 -6.34 3.54 3.58
CA PRO A 173 -6.02 2.64 4.68
C PRO A 173 -4.89 3.22 5.52
N CYS A 174 -4.91 2.98 6.83
CA CYS A 174 -3.96 3.51 7.81
C CYS A 174 -3.86 2.55 9.01
N ASP A 175 -2.96 2.84 9.94
CA ASP A 175 -2.87 2.17 11.23
C ASP A 175 -2.30 3.08 12.33
N HIS A 176 -2.54 2.72 13.58
CA HIS A 176 -2.13 3.52 14.73
C HIS A 176 -1.86 2.67 16.00
N ILE A 177 -1.23 3.32 16.98
CA ILE A 177 -1.02 2.79 18.34
C ILE A 177 -1.68 3.75 19.35
N VAL A 178 -2.46 3.21 20.29
CA VAL A 178 -3.05 4.00 21.38
C VAL A 178 -2.10 4.03 22.58
N GLY A 179 -1.62 5.20 22.99
CA GLY A 179 -0.64 5.37 24.07
C GLY A 179 -1.24 5.24 25.47
N ILE A 180 -1.64 4.03 25.87
CA ILE A 180 -2.19 3.76 27.21
C ILE A 180 -1.07 3.59 28.23
N HIS A 181 -0.03 2.87 27.84
CA HIS A 181 1.13 2.49 28.62
C HIS A 181 2.40 3.20 28.18
N PHE A 182 2.38 3.86 27.01
CA PHE A 182 3.54 4.46 26.36
C PHE A 182 4.65 3.44 26.16
N ASP A 183 4.26 2.24 25.71
CA ASP A 183 5.09 1.06 25.58
C ASP A 183 4.65 0.25 24.37
N ARG A 184 5.51 0.24 23.35
CA ARG A 184 5.30 -0.44 22.08
C ARG A 184 4.84 -1.90 22.22
N SER A 185 5.28 -2.62 23.25
CA SER A 185 4.96 -4.04 23.43
C SER A 185 3.63 -4.31 24.13
N ARG A 186 3.05 -3.28 24.76
CA ARG A 186 1.82 -3.39 25.57
C ARG A 186 0.65 -2.60 25.01
N ASP A 187 0.94 -1.53 24.28
CA ASP A 187 -0.09 -0.66 23.72
C ASP A 187 -0.82 -1.32 22.54
N PRO A 188 -2.14 -1.10 22.41
CA PRO A 188 -2.94 -1.72 21.36
C PRO A 188 -2.65 -1.07 20.00
N TYR A 189 -2.61 -1.92 18.97
CA TYR A 189 -2.45 -1.57 17.57
C TYR A 189 -3.76 -1.80 16.85
N HIS A 190 -4.08 -0.91 15.92
CA HIS A 190 -5.26 -1.01 15.09
C HIS A 190 -4.93 -0.59 13.66
N SER A 191 -5.45 -1.32 12.69
CA SER A 191 -5.73 -0.77 11.37
C SER A 191 -6.93 0.20 11.46
N HIS A 192 -6.96 1.21 10.61
CA HIS A 192 -8.12 2.09 10.43
C HIS A 192 -8.14 2.63 9.01
N VAL A 193 -9.12 3.48 8.70
CA VAL A 193 -9.13 4.26 7.47
C VAL A 193 -9.31 5.75 7.76
N ILE A 194 -8.88 6.59 6.84
CA ILE A 194 -9.30 7.99 6.74
C ILE A 194 -10.05 8.18 5.43
N TYR A 195 -10.93 9.17 5.36
CA TYR A 195 -11.70 9.42 4.16
C TYR A 195 -11.90 10.91 3.86
N SER A 196 -12.24 11.20 2.62
CA SER A 196 -12.67 12.52 2.15
C SER A 196 -13.93 12.38 1.30
N ASP A 197 -14.93 13.22 1.58
CA ASP A 197 -16.21 13.28 0.84
C ASP A 197 -16.30 14.52 -0.09
N ASP A 198 -15.26 15.35 -0.10
CA ASP A 198 -15.22 16.65 -0.79
C ASP A 198 -14.03 16.73 -1.76
N GLN A 199 -13.77 15.63 -2.47
CA GLN A 199 -12.73 15.55 -3.51
C GLN A 199 -11.31 15.81 -2.97
N GLY A 200 -11.03 15.45 -1.72
CA GLY A 200 -9.70 15.54 -1.09
C GLY A 200 -9.39 16.86 -0.40
N GLU A 201 -10.35 17.79 -0.34
CA GLU A 201 -10.20 19.08 0.34
C GLU A 201 -10.08 18.91 1.87
N THR A 202 -10.97 18.12 2.47
CA THR A 202 -10.93 17.78 3.90
C THR A 202 -10.88 16.28 4.14
N TRP A 203 -10.27 15.89 5.26
CA TRP A 203 -10.02 14.50 5.62
C TRP A 203 -10.52 14.24 7.04
N GLN A 204 -11.11 13.06 7.25
CA GLN A 204 -11.74 12.66 8.49
C GLN A 204 -11.29 11.25 8.88
N LEU A 205 -11.24 10.98 10.19
CA LEU A 205 -11.12 9.62 10.72
C LEU A 205 -12.34 8.78 10.34
N GLY A 206 -12.07 7.58 9.80
CA GLY A 206 -13.06 6.51 9.64
C GLY A 206 -12.95 5.46 10.74
N GLY A 207 -13.51 4.28 10.46
CA GLY A 207 -13.54 3.16 11.41
C GLY A 207 -12.17 2.51 11.61
N ASP A 208 -11.94 2.03 12.83
CA ASP A 208 -10.85 1.13 13.20
C ASP A 208 -11.26 -0.35 13.03
N VAL A 209 -10.26 -1.21 13.00
CA VAL A 209 -10.38 -2.67 12.97
C VAL A 209 -9.88 -3.23 14.31
N GLU A 210 -10.18 -4.50 14.57
CA GLU A 210 -9.84 -5.23 15.80
C GLU A 210 -8.40 -5.00 16.28
N VAL A 211 -8.22 -5.01 17.61
CA VAL A 211 -6.92 -4.89 18.27
C VAL A 211 -5.95 -5.96 17.75
N GLY A 212 -4.71 -5.56 17.52
CA GLY A 212 -3.67 -6.46 17.04
C GLY A 212 -3.53 -6.49 15.52
N THR A 213 -4.23 -5.59 14.83
CA THR A 213 -4.05 -5.30 13.41
C THR A 213 -3.09 -4.12 13.20
N ASN A 214 -2.47 -4.02 12.02
CA ASN A 214 -1.44 -3.02 11.70
C ASN A 214 -1.60 -2.52 10.24
N GLU A 215 -0.57 -2.48 9.41
CA GLU A 215 -0.67 -2.07 8.00
C GLU A 215 -1.78 -2.81 7.26
N CYS A 216 -2.62 -2.10 6.51
CA CYS A 216 -3.77 -2.67 5.82
C CYS A 216 -3.93 -2.16 4.39
N ALA A 217 -4.70 -2.92 3.60
CA ALA A 217 -5.15 -2.55 2.26
C ALA A 217 -6.66 -2.75 2.15
N ILE A 218 -7.33 -2.01 1.27
CA ILE A 218 -8.78 -1.96 1.18
C ILE A 218 -9.27 -2.01 -0.27
N ALA A 219 -10.38 -2.70 -0.50
CA ALA A 219 -11.06 -2.76 -1.80
C ALA A 219 -12.57 -2.59 -1.62
N GLN A 220 -13.22 -2.00 -2.63
CA GLN A 220 -14.68 -2.00 -2.73
C GLN A 220 -15.11 -3.27 -3.49
N LEU A 221 -16.07 -4.01 -2.92
CA LEU A 221 -16.66 -5.19 -3.54
C LEU A 221 -17.82 -4.79 -4.47
N GLN A 222 -18.25 -5.71 -5.34
CA GLN A 222 -19.36 -5.48 -6.29
C GLN A 222 -20.69 -5.11 -5.61
N ASP A 223 -20.93 -5.57 -4.38
CA ASP A 223 -22.13 -5.23 -3.61
C ASP A 223 -22.03 -3.85 -2.92
N GLY A 224 -20.92 -3.13 -3.12
CA GLY A 224 -20.65 -1.81 -2.57
C GLY A 224 -20.06 -1.83 -1.15
N SER A 225 -19.98 -3.00 -0.50
CA SER A 225 -19.28 -3.15 0.78
C SER A 225 -17.76 -3.03 0.60
N LEU A 226 -17.04 -2.73 1.68
CA LEU A 226 -15.58 -2.70 1.66
C LEU A 226 -15.03 -3.97 2.31
N TYR A 227 -13.95 -4.49 1.74
CA TYR A 227 -13.13 -5.54 2.33
C TYR A 227 -11.79 -4.94 2.72
N ILE A 228 -11.41 -5.05 3.99
CA ILE A 228 -10.12 -4.60 4.50
C ILE A 228 -9.28 -5.80 4.91
N ASN A 229 -8.01 -5.81 4.52
CA ASN A 229 -7.06 -6.87 4.80
C ASN A 229 -5.86 -6.31 5.56
N CYS A 230 -5.61 -6.85 6.75
CA CYS A 230 -4.77 -6.26 7.77
C CYS A 230 -3.61 -7.17 8.12
N ARG A 231 -2.44 -6.57 8.33
CA ARG A 231 -1.27 -7.24 8.91
C ARG A 231 -1.56 -7.62 10.35
N ASN A 232 -1.24 -8.86 10.68
CA ASN A 232 -1.34 -9.44 12.01
C ASN A 232 -0.14 -9.05 12.85
N PHE A 233 -0.39 -8.33 13.93
CA PHE A 233 0.60 -7.90 14.91
C PHE A 233 0.44 -8.59 16.26
N VAL A 234 -0.35 -9.68 16.30
CA VAL A 234 -0.43 -10.61 17.42
C VAL A 234 0.29 -11.91 17.07
N ARG A 235 0.28 -12.89 17.99
CA ARG A 235 0.87 -14.20 17.72
C ARG A 235 0.03 -14.94 16.67
N GLY A 236 0.48 -14.93 15.43
CA GLY A 236 -0.18 -15.63 14.32
C GLY A 236 0.62 -15.54 13.03
N THR A 237 0.13 -16.23 12.01
CA THR A 237 0.70 -16.20 10.65
C THR A 237 -0.40 -16.03 9.62
N GLN A 238 -1.51 -15.37 9.98
CA GLN A 238 -2.69 -15.21 9.15
C GLN A 238 -3.02 -13.73 9.00
N ARG A 239 -3.48 -13.31 7.83
CA ARG A 239 -4.06 -11.97 7.64
C ARG A 239 -5.32 -11.79 8.48
N GLY A 240 -5.52 -10.59 9.03
CA GLY A 240 -6.82 -10.19 9.59
C GLY A 240 -7.70 -9.63 8.49
N ILE A 241 -8.98 -9.97 8.47
CA ILE A 241 -9.93 -9.43 7.47
C ILE A 241 -11.16 -8.89 8.18
N ALA A 242 -11.78 -7.85 7.64
CA ALA A 242 -13.07 -7.33 8.10
C ALA A 242 -13.85 -6.72 6.93
N ARG A 243 -15.12 -6.40 7.16
CA ARG A 243 -15.99 -5.75 6.17
C ARG A 243 -16.58 -4.46 6.70
N SER A 244 -16.81 -3.50 5.80
CA SER A 244 -17.59 -2.30 6.10
C SER A 244 -18.80 -2.22 5.18
N TYR A 245 -19.97 -1.99 5.77
CA TYR A 245 -21.24 -1.81 5.05
C TYR A 245 -21.72 -0.35 5.05
N ASP A 246 -20.92 0.56 5.60
CA ASP A 246 -21.24 1.98 5.79
C ASP A 246 -20.12 2.90 5.27
N ARG A 247 -19.47 2.47 4.19
CA ARG A 247 -18.45 3.24 3.44
C ARG A 247 -17.22 3.59 4.28
N GLY A 248 -16.78 2.66 5.13
CA GLY A 248 -15.58 2.77 5.95
C GLY A 248 -15.79 3.49 7.28
N SER A 249 -17.03 3.69 7.72
CA SER A 249 -17.32 4.34 9.00
C SER A 249 -17.19 3.35 10.16
N THR A 250 -17.56 2.09 9.95
CA THR A 250 -17.34 0.97 10.87
C THR A 250 -16.88 -0.28 10.12
N PHE A 251 -16.11 -1.13 10.81
CA PHE A 251 -15.72 -2.45 10.32
C PHE A 251 -16.25 -3.55 11.25
N THR A 252 -16.86 -4.57 10.67
CA THR A 252 -17.45 -5.73 11.36
C THR A 252 -16.97 -7.03 10.71
N ASP A 253 -17.46 -8.17 11.19
CA ASP A 253 -17.14 -9.50 10.66
C ASP A 253 -15.63 -9.80 10.64
N PHE A 254 -14.93 -9.35 11.69
CA PHE A 254 -13.50 -9.57 11.79
C PHE A 254 -13.17 -11.05 11.99
N GLU A 255 -12.20 -11.56 11.21
CA GLU A 255 -11.63 -12.89 11.40
C GLU A 255 -10.16 -12.96 10.98
N TRP A 256 -9.45 -13.97 11.48
CA TRP A 256 -8.09 -14.32 11.03
C TRP A 256 -8.19 -15.35 9.90
N ASP A 257 -7.93 -14.93 8.66
CA ASP A 257 -8.08 -15.75 7.46
C ASP A 257 -6.97 -16.82 7.40
N GLN A 258 -7.36 -18.08 7.62
CA GLN A 258 -6.45 -19.23 7.63
C GLN A 258 -5.84 -19.56 6.26
N THR A 259 -6.42 -19.03 5.18
CA THR A 259 -5.97 -19.24 3.80
C THR A 259 -4.80 -18.33 3.45
N LEU A 260 -4.81 -17.12 4.02
CA LEU A 260 -3.86 -16.06 3.73
C LEU A 260 -2.73 -16.05 4.77
N ILE A 261 -1.79 -16.96 4.59
CA ILE A 261 -0.58 -17.03 5.43
C ILE A 261 0.29 -15.77 5.25
N GLU A 262 0.88 -15.26 6.33
CA GLU A 262 1.81 -14.13 6.30
C GLU A 262 2.95 -14.22 7.34
N PRO A 263 4.06 -13.48 7.14
CA PRO A 263 5.18 -13.41 8.07
C PRO A 263 5.21 -12.10 8.88
N VAL A 264 4.03 -11.54 9.21
CA VAL A 264 3.90 -10.20 9.81
C VAL A 264 4.52 -9.14 8.88
N CYS A 265 3.87 -8.93 7.72
CA CYS A 265 4.35 -8.03 6.66
C CYS A 265 3.17 -7.28 6.03
N GLN A 266 3.42 -6.14 5.38
CA GLN A 266 2.42 -5.53 4.53
C GLN A 266 1.99 -6.48 3.39
N ALA A 267 0.76 -6.31 2.91
CA ALA A 267 0.22 -6.99 1.74
C ALA A 267 -0.62 -6.02 0.90
N SER A 268 -0.70 -6.28 -0.41
CA SER A 268 -1.48 -5.51 -1.36
C SER A 268 -2.83 -6.13 -1.63
N LEU A 269 -3.81 -5.29 -1.95
CA LEU A 269 -5.12 -5.68 -2.44
C LEU A 269 -5.53 -4.76 -3.59
N GLU A 270 -6.10 -5.30 -4.67
CA GLU A 270 -6.60 -4.52 -5.81
C GLU A 270 -7.91 -5.15 -6.31
N ALA A 271 -8.91 -4.31 -6.61
CA ALA A 271 -10.16 -4.76 -7.22
C ALA A 271 -10.10 -4.62 -8.75
N LEU A 272 -10.45 -5.68 -9.46
CA LEU A 272 -10.50 -5.68 -10.92
C LEU A 272 -11.84 -5.16 -11.44
N PRO A 273 -11.91 -4.71 -12.71
CA PRO A 273 -13.15 -4.20 -13.31
C PRO A 273 -14.31 -5.21 -13.34
N ASP A 274 -14.00 -6.51 -13.33
CA ASP A 274 -14.99 -7.59 -13.23
C ASP A 274 -15.40 -7.89 -11.78
N GLY A 275 -14.87 -7.16 -10.80
CA GLY A 275 -15.13 -7.26 -9.37
C GLY A 275 -14.43 -8.43 -8.66
N SER A 276 -13.55 -9.16 -9.34
CA SER A 276 -12.61 -10.06 -8.67
C SER A 276 -11.54 -9.26 -7.90
N LEU A 277 -10.91 -9.89 -6.90
CA LEU A 277 -9.84 -9.30 -6.11
C LEU A 277 -8.51 -9.96 -6.41
N LEU A 278 -7.48 -9.14 -6.55
CA LEU A 278 -6.09 -9.56 -6.48
C LEU A 278 -5.52 -9.27 -5.10
N PHE A 279 -4.75 -10.21 -4.58
CA PHE A 279 -4.02 -10.07 -3.32
C PHE A 279 -2.56 -10.47 -3.53
N ALA A 280 -1.62 -9.70 -2.99
CA ALA A 280 -0.20 -10.02 -3.05
C ALA A 280 0.45 -9.91 -1.67
N ASN A 281 1.15 -10.97 -1.27
CA ASN A 281 1.96 -10.95 -0.06
C ASN A 281 3.08 -12.01 -0.12
N PRO A 282 4.08 -11.95 0.78
CA PRO A 282 4.96 -13.10 1.02
C PRO A 282 4.12 -14.24 1.62
N ALA A 283 3.77 -15.24 0.82
CA ALA A 283 2.93 -16.36 1.22
C ALA A 283 3.75 -17.41 1.98
N SER A 284 4.34 -17.00 3.10
CA SER A 284 5.25 -17.82 3.92
C SER A 284 5.28 -17.32 5.36
N THR A 285 5.90 -18.09 6.26
CA THR A 285 6.19 -17.67 7.64
C THR A 285 7.43 -16.77 7.75
N ARG A 286 8.08 -16.48 6.61
CA ARG A 286 9.18 -15.52 6.46
C ARG A 286 8.90 -14.59 5.29
N ARG A 287 9.58 -13.45 5.23
CA ARG A 287 9.53 -12.50 4.09
C ARG A 287 10.23 -13.11 2.86
N GLN A 288 9.52 -14.01 2.18
CA GLN A 288 9.92 -14.74 0.98
C GLN A 288 8.68 -15.29 0.26
N ASN A 289 8.84 -15.78 -0.96
CA ASN A 289 7.73 -16.31 -1.79
C ASN A 289 6.60 -15.28 -1.96
N LEU A 290 6.90 -14.12 -2.57
CA LEU A 290 5.86 -13.17 -2.93
C LEU A 290 4.92 -13.81 -3.95
N THR A 291 3.65 -13.93 -3.59
CA THR A 291 2.63 -14.66 -4.34
C THR A 291 1.43 -13.77 -4.58
N VAL A 292 0.96 -13.76 -5.83
CA VAL A 292 -0.31 -13.13 -6.21
C VAL A 292 -1.40 -14.19 -6.16
N ARG A 293 -2.58 -13.83 -5.66
CA ARG A 293 -3.77 -14.67 -5.57
C ARG A 293 -4.96 -13.94 -6.19
N LEU A 294 -5.88 -14.70 -6.79
CA LEU A 294 -7.14 -14.20 -7.35
C LEU A 294 -8.31 -14.73 -6.54
N SER A 295 -9.26 -13.86 -6.21
CA SER A 295 -10.54 -14.23 -5.61
C SER A 295 -11.70 -13.73 -6.48
N PRO A 296 -12.52 -14.64 -7.06
CA PRO A 296 -13.68 -14.24 -7.87
C PRO A 296 -14.93 -13.94 -7.04
N ASP A 297 -14.89 -14.14 -5.71
CA ASP A 297 -16.07 -14.20 -4.85
C ASP A 297 -16.03 -13.24 -3.65
N GLY A 298 -15.31 -12.12 -3.81
CA GLY A 298 -15.22 -11.05 -2.81
C GLY A 298 -14.35 -11.42 -1.60
N GLY A 299 -13.25 -12.12 -1.85
CA GLY A 299 -12.28 -12.50 -0.83
C GLY A 299 -12.70 -13.68 0.03
N ARG A 300 -13.66 -14.50 -0.40
CA ARG A 300 -14.10 -15.70 0.34
C ARG A 300 -13.23 -16.91 0.01
N THR A 301 -12.84 -17.07 -1.24
CA THR A 301 -11.92 -18.12 -1.70
C THR A 301 -10.84 -17.55 -2.61
N TRP A 302 -9.70 -18.25 -2.69
CA TRP A 302 -8.52 -17.86 -3.46
C TRP A 302 -8.06 -19.00 -4.39
N PRO A 303 -8.85 -19.38 -5.41
CA PRO A 303 -8.62 -20.60 -6.20
C PRO A 303 -7.38 -20.56 -7.11
N ALA A 304 -6.90 -19.38 -7.50
CA ALA A 304 -5.69 -19.23 -8.32
C ALA A 304 -4.61 -18.47 -7.55
N ALA A 305 -3.38 -18.97 -7.64
CA ALA A 305 -2.22 -18.36 -6.99
C ALA A 305 -0.93 -18.64 -7.77
N ARG A 306 -0.07 -17.62 -7.90
CA ARG A 306 1.23 -17.77 -8.59
C ARG A 306 2.31 -16.92 -7.93
N THR A 307 3.46 -17.53 -7.69
CA THR A 307 4.62 -16.87 -7.06
C THR A 307 5.33 -15.98 -8.07
N LEU A 308 5.43 -14.69 -7.78
CA LEU A 308 6.24 -13.73 -8.54
C LEU A 308 7.73 -13.86 -8.21
N HIS A 309 8.06 -14.07 -6.93
CA HIS A 309 9.45 -14.15 -6.48
C HIS A 309 9.62 -15.17 -5.36
N ILE A 310 10.33 -16.26 -5.63
CA ILE A 310 10.57 -17.35 -4.67
C ILE A 310 11.46 -16.88 -3.50
N GLY A 311 12.46 -16.05 -3.79
CA GLY A 311 13.46 -15.62 -2.81
C GLY A 311 12.95 -14.60 -1.79
N PRO A 312 13.89 -13.99 -1.03
CA PRO A 312 13.60 -12.88 -0.12
C PRO A 312 12.75 -11.80 -0.80
N SER A 313 11.58 -11.56 -0.24
CA SER A 313 10.61 -10.58 -0.73
C SER A 313 9.69 -10.11 0.38
N ALA A 314 9.23 -8.86 0.29
CA ALA A 314 8.49 -8.22 1.37
C ALA A 314 7.32 -7.39 0.84
N TYR A 315 7.36 -6.06 1.03
CA TYR A 315 6.21 -5.19 0.75
C TYR A 315 5.92 -5.20 -0.75
N SER A 316 4.65 -5.04 -1.11
CA SER A 316 4.20 -5.01 -2.50
C SER A 316 2.99 -4.10 -2.69
N ASP A 317 2.81 -3.57 -3.89
CA ASP A 317 1.57 -2.92 -4.29
C ASP A 317 1.16 -3.31 -5.72
N LEU A 318 -0.14 -3.58 -5.89
CA LEU A 318 -0.78 -4.04 -7.12
C LEU A 318 -1.44 -2.86 -7.85
N ALA A 319 -1.56 -2.97 -9.16
CA ALA A 319 -2.39 -2.07 -9.97
C ALA A 319 -2.96 -2.79 -11.19
N ALA A 320 -4.24 -2.56 -11.50
CA ALA A 320 -4.85 -2.96 -12.75
C ALA A 320 -4.67 -1.87 -13.83
N LEU A 321 -4.25 -2.24 -15.04
CA LEU A 321 -3.98 -1.33 -16.15
C LEU A 321 -5.17 -1.25 -17.12
N PRO A 322 -5.33 -0.14 -17.88
CA PRO A 322 -6.46 0.03 -18.81
C PRO A 322 -6.50 -1.00 -19.95
N ASN A 323 -5.35 -1.61 -20.28
CA ASN A 323 -5.23 -2.64 -21.31
C ASN A 323 -5.49 -4.07 -20.79
N GLY A 324 -5.99 -4.22 -19.56
CA GLY A 324 -6.20 -5.51 -18.90
C GLY A 324 -4.92 -6.15 -18.34
N GLY A 325 -3.77 -5.47 -18.48
CA GLY A 325 -2.53 -5.88 -17.83
C GLY A 325 -2.56 -5.63 -16.32
N LEU A 326 -1.76 -6.36 -15.58
CA LEU A 326 -1.62 -6.26 -14.14
C LEU A 326 -0.17 -5.90 -13.79
N CYS A 327 0.00 -5.07 -12.77
CA CYS A 327 1.30 -4.70 -12.24
C CYS A 327 1.39 -5.08 -10.76
N CYS A 328 2.60 -5.47 -10.33
CA CYS A 328 2.96 -5.60 -8.92
C CYS A 328 4.36 -5.00 -8.72
N LEU A 329 4.48 -3.94 -7.94
CA LEU A 329 5.76 -3.38 -7.52
C LEU A 329 6.10 -3.91 -6.13
N TYR A 330 7.26 -4.52 -5.94
CA TYR A 330 7.56 -5.21 -4.69
C TYR A 330 9.03 -5.19 -4.29
N GLU A 331 9.28 -5.27 -2.98
CA GLU A 331 10.60 -5.48 -2.38
C GLU A 331 11.10 -6.89 -2.68
N SER A 332 12.29 -7.01 -3.28
CA SER A 332 12.88 -8.29 -3.65
C SER A 332 14.41 -8.31 -3.48
N GLY A 333 14.98 -9.52 -3.46
CA GLY A 333 16.42 -9.72 -3.47
C GLY A 333 16.82 -11.20 -3.53
N GLU A 334 18.12 -11.44 -3.54
CA GLU A 334 18.74 -12.77 -3.49
C GLU A 334 19.07 -13.17 -2.05
N SER A 335 19.67 -12.26 -1.28
CA SER A 335 20.10 -12.51 0.11
C SER A 335 19.14 -11.95 1.14
N GLN A 336 18.56 -10.77 0.86
CA GLN A 336 17.61 -10.08 1.73
C GLN A 336 16.58 -9.30 0.90
N PRO A 337 15.37 -9.04 1.43
CA PRO A 337 14.26 -8.50 0.63
C PRO A 337 14.42 -7.04 0.21
N TYR A 338 15.39 -6.29 0.75
CA TYR A 338 15.51 -4.83 0.54
C TYR A 338 16.62 -4.47 -0.46
N GLU A 339 16.99 -5.39 -1.34
CA GLU A 339 18.03 -5.14 -2.35
C GLU A 339 17.50 -4.28 -3.49
N ARG A 340 16.21 -4.40 -3.81
CA ARG A 340 15.58 -3.73 -4.96
C ARG A 340 14.06 -3.66 -4.82
N LEU A 341 13.47 -2.77 -5.59
CA LEU A 341 12.05 -2.75 -5.91
C LEU A 341 11.88 -3.22 -7.36
N THR A 342 11.26 -4.38 -7.53
CA THR A 342 11.01 -5.02 -8.82
C THR A 342 9.57 -4.79 -9.23
N LEU A 343 9.34 -4.40 -10.48
CA LEU A 343 8.01 -4.37 -11.08
C LEU A 343 7.79 -5.63 -11.90
N ALA A 344 6.78 -6.42 -11.55
CA ALA A 344 6.21 -7.44 -12.41
C ALA A 344 5.05 -6.86 -13.21
N ARG A 345 5.04 -7.08 -14.52
CA ARG A 345 3.90 -6.86 -15.42
C ARG A 345 3.41 -8.22 -15.90
N PHE A 346 2.17 -8.57 -15.61
CA PHE A 346 1.60 -9.89 -15.93
C PHE A 346 0.14 -9.77 -16.39
N ASN A 347 -0.46 -10.88 -16.80
CA ASN A 347 -1.88 -10.96 -17.17
C ASN A 347 -2.61 -12.07 -16.41
N LEU A 348 -3.95 -12.05 -16.45
CA LEU A 348 -4.77 -13.07 -15.78
C LEU A 348 -4.49 -14.48 -16.31
N ALA A 349 -4.26 -14.63 -17.62
CA ALA A 349 -3.87 -15.91 -18.22
C ALA A 349 -2.61 -16.51 -17.57
N TRP A 350 -1.63 -15.68 -17.19
CA TRP A 350 -0.47 -16.14 -16.41
C TRP A 350 -0.84 -16.53 -14.98
N LEU A 351 -1.74 -15.81 -14.31
CA LEU A 351 -2.12 -16.14 -12.93
C LEU A 351 -2.95 -17.43 -12.83
N GLU A 352 -3.78 -17.71 -13.84
CA GLU A 352 -4.73 -18.83 -13.88
C GLU A 352 -4.19 -20.07 -14.59
N GLU A 353 -3.03 -20.00 -15.24
CA GLU A 353 -2.43 -21.15 -15.92
C GLU A 353 -2.08 -22.26 -14.92
N ASP A 354 -2.62 -23.46 -15.17
CA ASP A 354 -2.31 -24.66 -14.41
C ASP A 354 -0.80 -24.88 -14.35
N GLN A 355 -0.24 -24.93 -13.14
CA GLN A 355 1.12 -25.41 -12.96
C GLN A 355 1.09 -26.93 -13.04
N GLU A 356 1.64 -27.51 -14.11
CA GLU A 356 1.96 -28.94 -14.10
C GLU A 356 2.88 -29.21 -12.89
N LEU A 357 2.37 -30.03 -11.95
CA LEU A 357 2.99 -30.35 -10.66
C LEU A 357 4.28 -31.16 -10.81
#